data_AF-A0A949DYW5-F1
#
_entry.id   AF-A0A949DYW5-F1
#
_cell.length_a   1.000
_cell.length_b   1.000
_cell.length_c   1.000
_cell.angle_alpha   90.00
_cell.angle_beta   90.00
_cell.angle_gamma   90.00
#
_symmetry.space_group_name_H-M   'P 1'
#
loop_
_entity.id
_entity.type
_entity.pdbx_description
1 polymer ?
#
loop_
_entity_poly.entity_id
_entity_poly.type
_entity_poly.pdbx_seq_one_letter_code
_entity_poly.pdbx_strand_id
1 'polypeptide(L)'
;MVIAAIGQVPDSSLLADELELVERGNRIHLEAPNTLATTLAGVFAGGDAVTGPATVVKAIAAGKEVAISMDCYLRGESPPTASRAEVVETKKLPSGVVEKTQKFARCHKISLPIDERLKGFDEVESVLSEDLAVQEALRCLHCNLGASVNTERCISCLNCVHACPVGAPATTKMGKINIDRFLCQACGICALECPVQAIDIGLHPRGKLGQQIKKAVSMSEGTAVVGFFDYQGSFGHGDVSSLKKQYPGIAPIMVFGLRRVDTSDVLNAFEAGADAVLLAGCPSAREPFAAARSGVTQRMAQAKAILDVLGLDGRRLQVFDMPERGLVDEEHLTEFMHTIADLGPNPLR
;
A
#
# COMPACT_ATOMS: atom_id res chain seq x y z
N MET A 1 -33.74 28.56 -2.24
CA MET A 1 -33.12 29.71 -1.53
C MET A 1 -31.78 29.24 -0.99
N VAL A 2 -30.68 29.82 -1.48
CA VAL A 2 -29.33 29.57 -0.95
C VAL A 2 -29.01 30.72 -0.01
N ILE A 3 -28.80 30.43 1.28
CA ILE A 3 -28.35 31.44 2.26
C ILE A 3 -26.85 31.22 2.46
N ALA A 4 -26.04 32.17 1.99
CA ALA A 4 -24.59 32.13 2.18
C ALA A 4 -24.25 32.61 3.60
N ALA A 5 -23.95 31.67 4.51
CA ALA A 5 -23.56 31.95 5.89
C ALA A 5 -22.04 32.25 5.99
N ILE A 6 -21.58 33.26 5.28
CA ILE A 6 -20.18 33.71 5.28
C ILE A 6 -19.99 34.69 6.44
N GLY A 7 -19.75 34.15 7.64
CA GLY A 7 -19.70 34.91 8.90
C GLY A 7 -18.41 35.71 9.15
N GLN A 8 -17.52 35.83 8.16
CA GLN A 8 -16.21 36.46 8.33
C GLN A 8 -15.86 37.32 7.09
N VAL A 9 -15.21 38.46 7.35
CA VAL A 9 -14.66 39.39 6.36
C VAL A 9 -13.24 39.74 6.80
N PRO A 10 -12.27 39.87 5.87
CA PRO A 10 -10.94 40.34 6.21
C PRO A 10 -10.99 41.75 6.81
N ASP A 11 -10.30 41.95 7.92
CA ASP A 11 -10.01 43.29 8.44
C ASP A 11 -8.73 43.81 7.79
N SER A 12 -8.87 44.46 6.63
CA SER A 12 -7.76 45.08 5.91
C SER A 12 -7.66 46.60 6.16
N SER A 13 -8.29 47.10 7.23
CA SER A 13 -8.27 48.53 7.58
C SER A 13 -6.86 49.09 7.73
N LEU A 14 -5.93 48.29 8.27
CA LEU A 14 -4.52 48.65 8.43
C LEU A 14 -3.71 48.69 7.13
N LEU A 15 -4.27 48.19 6.03
CA LEU A 15 -3.59 48.06 4.73
C LEU A 15 -4.25 48.93 3.64
N ALA A 16 -5.36 49.59 3.94
CA ALA A 16 -6.19 50.28 2.97
C ALA A 16 -5.50 51.49 2.30
N ASP A 17 -4.51 52.08 2.96
CA ASP A 17 -3.75 53.22 2.45
C ASP A 17 -2.53 52.79 1.60
N GLU A 18 -2.11 51.53 1.69
CA GLU A 18 -0.90 51.01 1.03
C GLU A 18 -1.21 49.99 -0.08
N LEU A 19 -2.34 49.29 0.01
CA LEU A 19 -2.75 48.25 -0.92
C LEU A 19 -4.12 48.56 -1.52
N GLU A 20 -4.28 48.25 -2.80
CA GLU A 20 -5.61 48.30 -3.42
C GLU A 20 -6.52 47.21 -2.86
N LEU A 21 -7.75 47.58 -2.56
CA LEU A 21 -8.77 46.68 -2.04
C LEU A 21 -9.91 46.52 -3.04
N VAL A 22 -10.46 45.32 -3.14
CA VAL A 22 -11.67 45.03 -3.88
C VAL A 22 -12.87 45.52 -3.05
N GLU A 23 -13.66 46.43 -3.63
CA GLU A 23 -14.84 47.05 -2.98
C GLU A 23 -15.78 46.03 -2.33
N ARG A 24 -15.93 44.86 -2.96
CA ARG A 24 -16.75 43.77 -2.43
C ARG A 24 -15.95 42.87 -1.49
N GLY A 25 -16.20 43.05 -0.20
CA GLY A 25 -15.76 42.15 0.86
C GLY A 25 -14.41 42.50 1.50
N ASN A 26 -13.90 43.72 1.31
CA ASN A 26 -12.67 44.20 1.92
C ASN A 26 -11.47 43.27 1.66
N ARG A 27 -11.36 42.79 0.42
CA ARG A 27 -10.33 41.82 0.00
C ARG A 27 -9.17 42.56 -0.65
N ILE A 28 -7.97 42.02 -0.55
CA ILE A 28 -6.77 42.58 -1.19
C ILE A 28 -6.85 42.31 -2.70
N HIS A 29 -6.69 43.37 -3.49
CA HIS A 29 -6.57 43.28 -4.94
C HIS A 29 -5.19 42.73 -5.33
N LEU A 30 -5.16 41.86 -6.35
CA LEU A 30 -3.92 41.32 -6.90
C LEU A 30 -3.67 41.94 -8.27
N GLU A 31 -2.52 42.56 -8.44
CA GLU A 31 -2.05 43.12 -9.73
C GLU A 31 -1.79 41.98 -10.74
N ALA A 32 -1.20 40.89 -10.25
CA ALA A 32 -0.84 39.73 -11.06
C ALA A 32 -1.39 38.44 -10.41
N PRO A 33 -2.62 38.00 -10.76
CA PRO A 33 -3.27 36.83 -10.15
C PRO A 33 -2.50 35.51 -10.28
N ASN A 34 -1.59 35.41 -11.25
CA ASN A 34 -0.73 34.25 -11.47
C ASN A 34 0.48 34.20 -10.52
N THR A 35 0.94 35.34 -9.99
CA THR A 35 2.04 35.43 -9.04
C THR A 35 1.58 35.79 -7.63
N LEU A 36 0.29 36.07 -7.46
CA LEU A 36 -0.31 36.50 -6.19
C LEU A 36 0.32 37.79 -5.64
N ALA A 37 0.96 38.58 -6.50
CA ALA A 37 1.51 39.88 -6.15
C ALA A 37 0.39 40.92 -6.02
N THR A 38 0.50 41.77 -5.00
CA THR A 38 -0.37 42.93 -4.84
C THR A 38 0.14 44.09 -5.70
N THR A 39 -0.50 45.25 -5.59
CA THR A 39 -0.04 46.48 -6.24
C THR A 39 1.24 47.05 -5.66
N LEU A 40 1.63 46.63 -4.44
CA LEU A 40 2.87 47.06 -3.79
C LEU A 40 4.01 46.07 -4.07
N ALA A 41 5.10 46.58 -4.63
CA ALA A 41 6.25 45.77 -4.99
C ALA A 41 6.82 45.01 -3.78
N GLY A 42 7.02 43.69 -3.94
CA GLY A 42 7.51 42.81 -2.88
C GLY A 42 6.45 42.35 -1.88
N VAL A 43 5.19 42.77 -2.04
CA VAL A 43 4.06 42.32 -1.21
C VAL A 43 3.17 41.35 -1.99
N PHE A 44 2.79 40.27 -1.32
CA PHE A 44 2.00 39.18 -1.89
C PHE A 44 0.87 38.83 -0.93
N ALA A 45 -0.26 38.37 -1.47
CA ALA A 45 -1.44 38.04 -0.68
C ALA A 45 -2.09 36.74 -1.16
N GLY A 46 -2.66 35.99 -0.22
CA GLY A 46 -3.32 34.72 -0.51
C GLY A 46 -4.39 34.36 0.51
N GLY A 47 -5.15 33.32 0.22
CA GLY A 47 -6.22 32.82 1.10
C GLY A 47 -7.47 33.71 1.10
N ASP A 48 -8.15 33.74 2.23
CA ASP A 48 -9.45 34.42 2.37
C ASP A 48 -9.33 35.94 2.22
N ALA A 49 -8.16 36.52 2.53
CA ALA A 49 -7.86 37.93 2.31
C ALA A 49 -7.98 38.35 0.85
N VAL A 50 -7.78 37.43 -0.10
CA VAL A 50 -7.86 37.68 -1.55
C VAL A 50 -9.14 37.08 -2.14
N THR A 51 -9.42 35.82 -1.82
CA THR A 51 -10.50 35.06 -2.46
C THR A 51 -11.84 35.20 -1.75
N GLY A 52 -11.84 35.65 -0.49
CA GLY A 52 -12.97 35.53 0.43
C GLY A 52 -13.05 34.12 1.04
N PRO A 53 -14.04 33.85 1.90
CA PRO A 53 -14.08 32.61 2.67
C PRO A 53 -14.00 31.35 1.81
N ALA A 54 -12.96 30.55 2.03
CA ALA A 54 -12.71 29.32 1.29
C ALA A 54 -12.59 28.11 2.23
N THR A 55 -12.32 26.94 1.68
CA THR A 55 -11.98 25.78 2.51
C THR A 55 -10.57 25.97 3.08
N VAL A 56 -10.31 25.43 4.28
CA VAL A 56 -8.96 25.43 4.89
C VAL A 56 -7.89 24.94 3.91
N VAL A 57 -8.22 23.93 3.10
CA VAL A 57 -7.32 23.39 2.07
C VAL A 57 -6.96 24.42 1.01
N LYS A 58 -7.91 25.25 0.55
CA LYS A 58 -7.66 26.33 -0.41
C LYS A 58 -6.80 27.44 0.19
N ALA A 59 -7.03 27.79 1.45
CA ALA A 59 -6.21 28.78 2.15
C ALA A 59 -4.76 28.31 2.32
N ILE A 60 -4.54 27.04 2.70
CA ILE A 60 -3.20 26.43 2.77
C ILE A 60 -2.52 26.41 1.39
N ALA A 61 -3.26 26.06 0.34
CA ALA A 61 -2.74 26.05 -1.02
C ALA A 61 -2.26 27.44 -1.45
N ALA A 62 -3.09 28.47 -1.24
CA ALA A 62 -2.73 29.85 -1.54
C ALA A 62 -1.49 30.32 -0.76
N GLY A 63 -1.35 29.94 0.51
CA GLY A 63 -0.15 30.24 1.31
C GLY A 63 1.12 29.63 0.71
N LYS A 64 1.05 28.39 0.20
CA LYS A 64 2.19 27.76 -0.50
C LYS A 64 2.51 28.45 -1.82
N GLU A 65 1.51 28.84 -2.58
CA GLU A 65 1.68 29.58 -3.84
C GLU A 65 2.31 30.95 -3.62
N VAL A 66 1.90 31.67 -2.57
CA VAL A 66 2.50 32.94 -2.16
C VAL A 66 3.98 32.74 -1.80
N ALA A 67 4.30 31.71 -1.02
CA ALA A 67 5.68 31.43 -0.62
C ALA A 67 6.60 31.13 -1.82
N ILE A 68 6.11 30.36 -2.80
CA ILE A 68 6.84 30.10 -4.06
C ILE A 68 7.06 31.41 -4.82
N SER A 69 6.02 32.25 -4.90
CA SER A 69 6.10 33.53 -5.63
C SER A 69 7.05 34.52 -4.97
N MET A 70 7.07 34.57 -3.63
CA MET A 70 8.04 35.34 -2.85
C MET A 70 9.48 34.85 -3.10
N ASP A 71 9.71 33.53 -3.08
CA ASP A 71 11.02 32.93 -3.33
C ASP A 71 11.54 33.26 -4.74
N CYS A 72 10.70 33.09 -5.76
CA CYS A 72 11.04 33.46 -7.14
C CYS A 72 11.32 34.97 -7.28
N TYR A 73 10.49 35.82 -6.66
CA TYR A 73 10.68 37.28 -6.67
C TYR A 73 12.02 37.68 -6.07
N LEU A 74 12.40 37.10 -4.93
CA LEU A 74 13.69 37.36 -4.28
C LEU A 74 14.90 36.90 -5.11
N ARG A 75 14.71 35.93 -6.01
CA ARG A 75 15.74 35.43 -6.94
C ARG A 75 15.73 36.13 -8.30
N GLY A 76 14.75 36.99 -8.59
CA GLY A 76 14.55 37.58 -9.91
C GLY A 76 14.04 36.58 -10.96
N GLU A 77 13.42 35.50 -10.52
CA GLU A 77 12.82 34.45 -11.36
C GLU A 77 11.30 34.63 -11.48
N SER A 78 10.70 34.03 -12.51
CA SER A 78 9.23 33.95 -12.61
C SER A 78 8.73 32.67 -11.96
N PRO A 79 7.62 32.72 -11.20
CA PRO A 79 7.07 31.51 -10.58
C PRO A 79 6.61 30.51 -11.65
N PRO A 80 6.76 29.21 -11.39
CA PRO A 80 6.34 28.18 -12.34
C PRO A 80 4.84 28.26 -12.57
N THR A 81 4.40 28.20 -13.83
CA THR A 81 2.99 28.04 -14.16
C THR A 81 2.57 26.61 -13.81
N ALA A 82 2.14 26.39 -12.57
CA ALA A 82 1.69 25.07 -12.17
C ALA A 82 0.47 24.67 -13.02
N SER A 83 0.58 23.54 -13.74
CA SER A 83 -0.60 22.88 -14.28
C SER A 83 -1.45 22.44 -13.10
N ARG A 84 -2.55 23.16 -12.84
CA ARG A 84 -3.49 22.79 -11.78
C ARG A 84 -3.97 21.38 -12.06
N ALA A 85 -3.72 20.46 -11.12
CA ALA A 85 -4.35 19.16 -11.18
C ALA A 85 -5.87 19.39 -11.21
N GLU A 86 -6.56 18.84 -12.20
CA GLU A 86 -8.01 18.93 -12.26
C GLU A 86 -8.59 18.36 -10.97
N VAL A 87 -9.53 19.09 -10.38
CA VAL A 87 -10.26 18.59 -9.21
C VAL A 87 -11.10 17.41 -9.68
N VAL A 88 -10.65 16.20 -9.35
CA VAL A 88 -11.41 14.99 -9.62
C VAL A 88 -12.51 14.91 -8.57
N GLU A 89 -13.77 14.98 -8.99
CA GLU A 89 -14.89 14.67 -8.12
C GLU A 89 -14.81 13.19 -7.70
N THR A 90 -14.58 12.96 -6.41
CA THR A 90 -14.57 11.61 -5.85
C THR A 90 -16.00 11.15 -5.64
N LYS A 91 -16.38 10.04 -6.30
CA LYS A 91 -17.68 9.39 -6.04
C LYS A 91 -17.66 8.72 -4.68
N LYS A 92 -18.79 8.74 -3.97
CA LYS A 92 -18.95 7.92 -2.76
C LYS A 92 -18.82 6.44 -3.14
N LEU A 93 -18.09 5.70 -2.33
CA LEU A 93 -17.99 4.25 -2.48
C LEU A 93 -19.37 3.63 -2.22
N PRO A 94 -19.76 2.58 -2.96
CA PRO A 94 -20.96 1.82 -2.66
C PRO A 94 -20.92 1.27 -1.23
N SER A 95 -22.04 1.29 -0.51
CA SER A 95 -22.13 0.80 0.88
C SER A 95 -21.65 -0.66 1.02
N GLY A 96 -22.00 -1.51 0.06
CA GLY A 96 -21.56 -2.91 0.05
C GLY A 96 -20.04 -3.09 -0.08
N VAL A 97 -19.30 -2.11 -0.61
CA VAL A 97 -17.83 -2.13 -0.58
C VAL A 97 -17.33 -1.80 0.81
N VAL A 98 -17.88 -0.75 1.41
CA VAL A 98 -17.48 -0.28 2.75
C VAL A 98 -17.72 -1.36 3.81
N GLU A 99 -18.83 -2.09 3.71
CA GLU A 99 -19.17 -3.20 4.60
C GLU A 99 -18.24 -4.41 4.45
N LYS A 100 -17.82 -4.72 3.22
CA LYS A 100 -16.94 -5.86 2.91
C LYS A 100 -15.45 -5.54 3.06
N THR A 101 -15.08 -4.27 3.23
CA THR A 101 -13.68 -3.86 3.40
C THR A 101 -13.25 -4.13 4.83
N GLN A 102 -12.16 -4.89 4.98
CA GLN A 102 -11.56 -5.14 6.29
C GLN A 102 -11.07 -3.82 6.90
N LYS A 103 -11.48 -3.55 8.13
CA LYS A 103 -11.08 -2.35 8.86
C LYS A 103 -9.91 -2.69 9.77
N PHE A 104 -8.80 -2.01 9.56
CA PHE A 104 -7.66 -2.06 10.46
C PHE A 104 -7.73 -0.90 11.46
N ALA A 105 -7.20 -1.08 12.67
CA ALA A 105 -7.06 0.00 13.64
C ALA A 105 -6.05 1.03 13.11
N ARG A 106 -6.15 2.29 13.56
CA ARG A 106 -5.18 3.32 13.17
C ARG A 106 -3.92 3.09 13.99
N CYS A 107 -2.74 3.20 13.38
CA CYS A 107 -1.51 3.25 14.15
C CYS A 107 -1.58 4.48 15.07
N HIS A 108 -1.40 4.25 16.37
CA HIS A 108 -1.39 5.35 17.33
C HIS A 108 -0.17 6.23 17.07
N LYS A 109 -0.38 7.54 17.17
CA LYS A 109 0.68 8.53 17.08
C LYS A 109 1.68 8.26 18.21
N ILE A 110 2.95 8.14 17.87
CA ILE A 110 4.02 8.00 18.87
C ILE A 110 4.36 9.41 19.32
N SER A 111 3.80 9.80 20.47
CA SER A 111 4.04 11.12 21.05
C SER A 111 4.85 11.00 22.33
N LEU A 112 5.79 11.93 22.53
CA LEU A 112 6.51 12.02 23.81
C LEU A 112 5.53 12.19 24.98
N PRO A 113 5.77 11.60 26.15
CA PRO A 113 4.97 11.85 27.36
C PRO A 113 4.98 13.34 27.72
N ILE A 114 3.88 13.85 28.27
CA ILE A 114 3.73 15.29 28.59
C ILE A 114 4.88 15.80 29.47
N ASP A 115 5.27 15.02 30.48
CA ASP A 115 6.34 15.40 31.40
C ASP A 115 7.70 15.55 30.72
N GLU A 116 7.92 14.90 29.56
CA GLU A 116 9.13 15.06 28.76
C GLU A 116 9.03 16.23 27.79
N ARG A 117 7.84 16.51 27.24
CA ARG A 117 7.60 17.68 26.37
C ARG A 117 7.96 19.01 27.05
N LEU A 118 7.80 19.08 28.37
CA LEU A 118 8.07 20.28 29.15
C LEU A 118 9.56 20.53 29.40
N LYS A 119 10.44 19.56 29.11
CA LYS A 119 11.86 19.61 29.44
C LYS A 119 12.73 20.22 28.33
N GLY A 120 12.19 20.43 27.13
CA GLY A 120 12.99 20.91 26.00
C GLY A 120 12.19 21.11 24.72
N PHE A 121 12.92 21.09 23.60
CA PHE A 121 12.40 21.27 22.24
C PHE A 121 12.54 20.00 21.39
N ASP A 122 12.64 18.84 22.04
CA ASP A 122 12.71 17.56 21.35
C ASP A 122 11.44 17.30 20.53
N GLU A 123 11.57 16.49 19.48
CA GLU A 123 10.46 16.17 18.59
C GLU A 123 9.33 15.47 19.36
N VAL A 124 8.21 16.17 19.53
CA VAL A 124 7.07 15.70 20.32
C VAL A 124 6.32 14.56 19.62
N GLU A 125 6.31 14.58 18.29
CA GLU A 125 5.53 13.67 17.46
C GLU A 125 6.49 12.92 16.56
N SER A 126 6.86 11.73 17.00
CA SER A 126 7.83 10.91 16.27
C SER A 126 7.22 10.35 14.99
N VAL A 127 8.08 10.17 13.98
CA VAL A 127 7.72 9.45 12.76
C VAL A 127 7.33 8.01 13.07
N LEU A 128 6.43 7.46 12.25
CA LEU A 128 6.18 6.02 12.26
C LEU A 128 7.45 5.31 11.79
N SER A 129 7.85 4.26 12.50
CA SER A 129 8.85 3.32 12.00
C SER A 129 8.33 2.66 10.71
N GLU A 130 9.23 2.17 9.85
CA GLU A 130 8.86 1.66 8.52
C GLU A 130 7.75 0.59 8.58
N ASP A 131 7.73 -0.20 9.64
CA ASP A 131 6.69 -1.15 9.98
C ASP A 131 5.32 -0.54 10.16
N LEU A 132 5.23 0.41 11.07
CA LEU A 132 4.00 1.10 11.38
C LEU A 132 3.56 1.94 10.18
N ALA A 133 4.50 2.45 9.39
CA ALA A 133 4.22 3.15 8.15
C ALA A 133 3.60 2.21 7.09
N VAL A 134 4.14 1.01 6.91
CA VAL A 134 3.56 -0.02 6.02
C VAL A 134 2.18 -0.47 6.53
N GLN A 135 2.02 -0.71 7.84
CA GLN A 135 0.70 -1.02 8.44
C GLN A 135 -0.32 0.09 8.22
N GLU A 136 0.07 1.35 8.47
CA GLU A 136 -0.81 2.49 8.24
C GLU A 136 -1.15 2.64 6.75
N ALA A 137 -0.21 2.34 5.85
CA ALA A 137 -0.45 2.32 4.41
C ALA A 137 -1.41 1.19 3.98
N LEU A 138 -1.42 0.05 4.65
CA LEU A 138 -2.36 -1.06 4.41
C LEU A 138 -3.80 -0.77 4.86
N ARG A 139 -4.03 0.33 5.61
CA ARG A 139 -5.38 0.88 5.81
C ARG A 139 -5.93 1.57 4.55
N CYS A 140 -5.10 1.83 3.55
CA CYS A 140 -5.54 2.38 2.28
C CYS A 140 -6.52 1.42 1.59
N LEU A 141 -7.49 1.94 0.82
CA LEU A 141 -8.49 1.15 0.11
C LEU A 141 -7.94 0.37 -1.10
N HIS A 142 -6.61 0.28 -1.23
CA HIS A 142 -5.91 -0.54 -2.22
C HIS A 142 -6.29 -0.28 -3.69
N CYS A 143 -6.81 0.91 -4.00
CA CYS A 143 -7.37 1.28 -5.31
C CYS A 143 -6.37 1.07 -6.48
N ASN A 144 -5.07 1.12 -6.19
CA ASN A 144 -3.99 0.91 -7.16
C ASN A 144 -3.29 -0.47 -7.05
N LEU A 145 -3.62 -1.29 -6.04
CA LEU A 145 -3.07 -2.65 -5.89
C LEU A 145 -3.94 -3.72 -6.56
N GLY A 146 -5.16 -3.34 -6.97
CA GLY A 146 -6.16 -4.22 -7.56
C GLY A 146 -5.67 -5.00 -8.78
N ALA A 147 -6.44 -6.04 -9.11
CA ALA A 147 -6.16 -6.88 -10.26
C ALA A 147 -6.37 -6.13 -11.58
N SER A 148 -5.51 -6.39 -12.55
CA SER A 148 -5.60 -5.85 -13.91
C SER A 148 -5.54 -6.98 -14.93
N VAL A 149 -6.27 -6.82 -16.04
CA VAL A 149 -6.37 -7.85 -17.09
C VAL A 149 -5.59 -7.39 -18.32
N ASN A 150 -4.64 -8.21 -18.78
CA ASN A 150 -4.08 -8.11 -20.11
C ASN A 150 -5.10 -8.64 -21.13
N THR A 151 -5.75 -7.72 -21.85
CA THR A 151 -6.82 -8.07 -22.80
C THR A 151 -6.35 -8.81 -24.04
N GLU A 152 -5.06 -8.79 -24.36
CA GLU A 152 -4.49 -9.51 -25.51
C GLU A 152 -4.28 -10.99 -25.20
N ARG A 153 -3.93 -11.31 -23.94
CA ARG A 153 -3.75 -12.69 -23.47
C ARG A 153 -5.06 -13.32 -22.97
N CYS A 154 -6.05 -12.50 -22.62
CA CYS A 154 -7.30 -12.97 -22.03
C CYS A 154 -8.15 -13.75 -23.03
N ILE A 155 -8.50 -14.99 -22.70
CA ILE A 155 -9.39 -15.85 -23.49
C ILE A 155 -10.87 -15.81 -23.03
N SER A 156 -11.22 -14.89 -22.13
CA SER A 156 -12.59 -14.71 -21.60
C SER A 156 -13.26 -15.99 -21.06
N CYS A 157 -12.51 -16.90 -20.42
CA CYS A 157 -13.02 -18.16 -19.87
C CYS A 157 -13.91 -18.02 -18.62
N LEU A 158 -14.05 -16.82 -18.05
CA LEU A 158 -14.90 -16.48 -16.89
C LEU A 158 -14.51 -17.09 -15.54
N ASN A 159 -13.42 -17.87 -15.43
CA ASN A 159 -12.93 -18.38 -14.13
C ASN A 159 -12.78 -17.28 -13.07
N CYS A 160 -12.21 -16.13 -13.47
CA CYS A 160 -12.03 -14.98 -12.58
C CYS A 160 -13.37 -14.39 -12.07
N VAL A 161 -14.42 -14.40 -12.89
CA VAL A 161 -15.77 -13.94 -12.52
C VAL A 161 -16.37 -14.89 -11.48
N HIS A 162 -16.24 -16.19 -11.70
CA HIS A 162 -16.77 -17.22 -10.78
C HIS A 162 -16.02 -17.29 -9.46
N ALA A 163 -14.70 -17.13 -9.47
CA ALA A 163 -13.87 -17.31 -8.28
C ALA A 163 -13.80 -16.07 -7.37
N CYS A 164 -14.22 -14.89 -7.83
CA CYS A 164 -14.06 -13.67 -7.06
C CYS A 164 -15.10 -13.56 -5.93
N PRO A 165 -14.70 -13.55 -4.64
CA PRO A 165 -15.63 -13.51 -3.52
C PRO A 165 -16.40 -12.19 -3.41
N VAL A 166 -15.87 -11.11 -4.00
CA VAL A 166 -16.47 -9.77 -3.97
C VAL A 166 -17.12 -9.40 -5.30
N GLY A 167 -17.10 -10.28 -6.30
CA GLY A 167 -17.74 -10.04 -7.61
C GLY A 167 -17.11 -8.90 -8.42
N ALA A 168 -15.81 -8.65 -8.27
CA ALA A 168 -15.13 -7.54 -8.94
C ALA A 168 -14.95 -7.71 -10.47
N PRO A 169 -14.63 -8.90 -11.01
CA PRO A 169 -14.55 -9.12 -12.45
C PRO A 169 -15.93 -9.26 -13.09
N ALA A 170 -16.16 -8.56 -14.20
CA ALA A 170 -17.38 -8.64 -14.99
C ALA A 170 -17.08 -8.58 -16.49
N THR A 171 -17.99 -9.09 -17.31
CA THR A 171 -17.90 -8.97 -18.77
C THR A 171 -18.38 -7.59 -19.24
N THR A 172 -17.63 -7.02 -20.17
CA THR A 172 -18.05 -5.83 -20.92
C THR A 172 -19.01 -6.23 -22.05
N LYS A 173 -19.69 -5.25 -22.64
CA LYS A 173 -20.54 -5.47 -23.83
C LYS A 173 -19.80 -6.11 -25.02
N MET A 174 -18.47 -5.95 -25.07
CA MET A 174 -17.61 -6.54 -26.11
C MET A 174 -17.05 -7.92 -25.72
N GLY A 175 -17.53 -8.54 -24.64
CA GLY A 175 -17.06 -9.86 -24.20
C GLY A 175 -15.66 -9.87 -23.55
N LYS A 176 -15.05 -8.69 -23.34
CA LYS A 176 -13.78 -8.57 -22.59
C LYS A 176 -14.05 -8.54 -21.08
N ILE A 177 -13.11 -9.05 -20.29
CA ILE A 177 -13.16 -8.95 -18.83
C ILE A 177 -12.69 -7.57 -18.37
N ASN A 178 -13.47 -6.94 -17.51
CA ASN A 178 -13.10 -5.75 -16.76
C ASN A 178 -13.17 -6.04 -15.26
N ILE A 179 -12.20 -5.54 -14.49
CA ILE A 179 -12.20 -5.67 -13.03
C ILE A 179 -12.55 -4.31 -12.44
N ASP A 180 -13.65 -4.24 -11.70
CA ASP A 180 -14.02 -3.05 -10.95
C ASP A 180 -13.02 -2.84 -9.81
N ARG A 181 -12.19 -1.80 -9.95
CA ARG A 181 -11.15 -1.45 -8.97
C ARG A 181 -11.71 -1.00 -7.63
N PHE A 182 -12.95 -0.51 -7.59
CA PHE A 182 -13.61 -0.14 -6.34
C PHE A 182 -14.15 -1.36 -5.58
N LEU A 183 -14.43 -2.47 -6.27
CA LEU A 183 -14.81 -3.73 -5.62
C LEU A 183 -13.59 -4.59 -5.25
N CYS A 184 -12.52 -4.51 -6.05
CA CYS A 184 -11.35 -5.39 -5.93
C CYS A 184 -10.62 -5.20 -4.59
N GLN A 185 -10.51 -6.27 -3.81
CA GLN A 185 -9.74 -6.30 -2.56
C GLN A 185 -8.30 -6.85 -2.76
N ALA A 186 -7.82 -6.90 -4.00
CA ALA A 186 -6.47 -7.33 -4.40
C ALA A 186 -6.00 -8.72 -3.89
N CYS A 187 -6.92 -9.60 -3.47
CA CYS A 187 -6.59 -10.90 -2.84
C CYS A 187 -5.87 -11.93 -3.72
N GLY A 188 -5.72 -11.68 -5.02
CA GLY A 188 -4.96 -12.54 -5.93
C GLY A 188 -5.67 -13.79 -6.47
N ILE A 189 -6.87 -14.15 -5.99
CA ILE A 189 -7.58 -15.38 -6.42
C ILE A 189 -7.79 -15.40 -7.94
N CYS A 190 -8.27 -14.30 -8.53
CA CYS A 190 -8.49 -14.23 -9.97
C CYS A 190 -7.19 -14.38 -10.80
N ALA A 191 -6.05 -13.95 -10.27
CA ALA A 191 -4.75 -14.10 -10.92
C ALA A 191 -4.25 -15.55 -10.87
N LEU A 192 -4.61 -16.29 -9.82
CA LEU A 192 -4.31 -17.71 -9.70
C LEU A 192 -5.20 -18.56 -10.62
N GLU A 193 -6.50 -18.27 -10.65
CA GLU A 193 -7.51 -19.01 -11.43
C GLU A 193 -7.45 -18.74 -12.93
N CYS A 194 -6.61 -17.80 -13.37
CA CYS A 194 -6.47 -17.45 -14.78
C CYS A 194 -5.57 -18.47 -15.50
N PRO A 195 -6.13 -19.35 -16.35
CA PRO A 195 -5.36 -20.44 -16.97
C PRO A 195 -4.28 -19.93 -17.94
N VAL A 196 -4.50 -18.75 -18.53
CA VAL A 196 -3.58 -18.10 -19.46
C VAL A 196 -2.74 -17.00 -18.81
N GLN A 197 -2.83 -16.87 -17.49
CA GLN A 197 -2.06 -15.90 -16.69
C GLN A 197 -2.17 -14.46 -17.22
N ALA A 198 -3.37 -14.08 -17.66
CA ALA A 198 -3.65 -12.75 -18.19
C ALA A 198 -3.97 -11.71 -17.09
N ILE A 199 -3.93 -12.09 -15.81
CA ILE A 199 -4.32 -11.22 -14.69
C ILE A 199 -3.13 -11.00 -13.76
N ASP A 200 -2.78 -9.74 -13.53
CA ASP A 200 -1.71 -9.31 -12.61
C ASP A 200 -2.26 -8.56 -11.40
N ILE A 201 -1.54 -8.62 -10.29
CA ILE A 201 -1.80 -7.88 -9.04
C ILE A 201 -0.72 -6.81 -8.87
N GLY A 202 -1.10 -5.57 -8.56
CA GLY A 202 -0.22 -4.41 -8.64
C GLY A 202 1.12 -4.52 -7.87
N LEU A 203 1.11 -5.08 -6.66
CA LEU A 203 2.35 -5.25 -5.87
C LEU A 203 3.25 -6.40 -6.36
N HIS A 204 2.65 -7.47 -6.91
CA HIS A 204 3.37 -8.69 -7.27
C HIS A 204 2.93 -9.23 -8.65
N PRO A 205 3.25 -8.51 -9.75
CA PRO A 205 3.11 -9.08 -11.09
C PRO A 205 3.86 -10.41 -11.17
N ARG A 206 3.30 -11.41 -11.87
CA ARG A 206 3.86 -12.80 -11.90
C ARG A 206 5.36 -12.81 -12.23
N GLY A 207 5.77 -12.07 -13.25
CA GLY A 207 7.18 -12.00 -13.67
C GLY A 207 8.13 -11.40 -12.64
N LYS A 208 7.65 -10.52 -11.75
CA LYS A 208 8.48 -9.90 -10.72
C LYS A 208 8.69 -10.82 -9.52
N LEU A 209 7.70 -11.64 -9.16
CA LEU A 209 7.81 -12.57 -8.03
C LEU A 209 8.93 -13.60 -8.26
N GLY A 210 9.01 -14.18 -9.46
CA GLY A 210 10.11 -15.09 -9.82
C GLY A 210 11.49 -14.43 -9.73
N GLN A 211 11.62 -13.16 -10.12
CA GLN A 211 12.86 -12.40 -9.97
C GLN A 211 13.20 -12.14 -8.49
N GLN A 212 12.19 -11.84 -7.67
CA GLN A 212 12.36 -11.67 -6.23
C GLN A 212 12.84 -12.96 -5.57
N ILE A 213 12.29 -14.12 -5.95
CA ILE A 213 12.74 -15.44 -5.47
C ILE A 213 14.21 -15.68 -5.79
N LYS A 214 14.60 -15.52 -7.07
CA LYS A 214 16.00 -15.71 -7.50
C LYS A 214 16.95 -14.78 -6.76
N LYS A 215 16.58 -13.50 -6.62
CA LYS A 215 17.37 -12.52 -5.87
C LYS A 215 17.48 -12.90 -4.40
N ALA A 216 16.38 -13.29 -3.77
CA ALA A 216 16.32 -13.70 -2.37
C ALA A 216 17.29 -14.86 -2.10
N VAL A 217 17.24 -15.92 -2.92
CA VAL A 217 18.14 -17.07 -2.77
C VAL A 217 19.60 -16.70 -3.04
N SER A 218 19.88 -15.87 -4.05
CA SER A 218 21.26 -15.46 -4.37
C SER A 218 21.95 -14.64 -3.27
N MET A 219 21.17 -14.04 -2.36
CA MET A 219 21.67 -13.23 -1.25
C MET A 219 21.75 -14.02 0.06
N SER A 220 21.32 -15.28 0.08
CA SER A 220 21.36 -16.13 1.27
C SER A 220 22.74 -16.77 1.44
N GLU A 221 23.31 -16.66 2.64
CA GLU A 221 24.52 -17.38 3.03
C GLU A 221 24.16 -18.62 3.88
N GLY A 222 24.74 -19.77 3.56
CA GLY A 222 24.42 -21.04 4.24
C GLY A 222 23.07 -21.62 3.79
N THR A 223 22.21 -21.94 4.77
CA THR A 223 20.87 -22.49 4.53
C THR A 223 19.93 -21.40 3.99
N ALA A 224 19.48 -21.54 2.74
CA ALA A 224 18.60 -20.59 2.08
C ALA A 224 17.13 -20.99 2.23
N VAL A 225 16.36 -20.25 3.02
CA VAL A 225 14.93 -20.49 3.22
C VAL A 225 14.13 -19.34 2.62
N VAL A 226 13.31 -19.59 1.60
CA VAL A 226 12.43 -18.55 1.04
C VAL A 226 11.13 -18.51 1.84
N GLY A 227 10.83 -17.36 2.45
CA GLY A 227 9.59 -17.17 3.20
C GLY A 227 8.61 -16.24 2.50
N PHE A 228 7.41 -16.70 2.16
CA PHE A 228 6.33 -15.83 1.68
C PHE A 228 5.48 -15.37 2.86
N PHE A 229 5.36 -14.05 3.05
CA PHE A 229 4.67 -13.45 4.19
C PHE A 229 3.50 -12.58 3.73
N ASP A 230 2.32 -12.78 4.32
CA ASP A 230 1.12 -12.04 3.97
C ASP A 230 1.14 -10.60 4.50
N TYR A 231 1.00 -9.60 3.62
CA TYR A 231 0.79 -8.19 4.03
C TYR A 231 -0.55 -7.98 4.75
N GLN A 232 -1.57 -8.82 4.53
CA GLN A 232 -2.87 -8.71 5.21
C GLN A 232 -2.82 -9.21 6.66
N GLY A 233 -1.72 -9.85 7.07
CA GLY A 233 -1.46 -10.21 8.46
C GLY A 233 -1.13 -8.97 9.31
N SER A 234 -1.21 -9.12 10.64
CA SER A 234 -0.78 -8.09 11.60
C SER A 234 0.75 -8.00 11.62
N PHE A 235 1.35 -7.46 10.56
CA PHE A 235 2.80 -7.41 10.38
C PHE A 235 3.38 -6.06 10.76
N GLY A 236 4.48 -6.01 11.53
CA GLY A 236 5.38 -4.86 11.49
C GLY A 236 6.76 -5.22 10.90
N HIS A 237 7.33 -4.42 9.99
CA HIS A 237 8.77 -4.39 9.61
C HIS A 237 9.80 -4.63 10.74
N GLY A 238 9.51 -4.28 12.00
CA GLY A 238 10.30 -4.71 13.16
C GLY A 238 10.48 -6.23 13.20
N ASP A 239 9.46 -6.98 12.81
CA ASP A 239 9.42 -8.43 12.76
C ASP A 239 10.24 -9.00 11.59
N VAL A 240 10.24 -8.40 10.38
CA VAL A 240 11.11 -8.89 9.27
C VAL A 240 12.58 -8.69 9.62
N SER A 241 12.92 -7.51 10.16
CA SER A 241 14.29 -7.21 10.55
C SER A 241 14.75 -8.08 11.72
N SER A 242 13.86 -8.34 12.68
CA SER A 242 14.15 -9.24 13.82
C SER A 242 14.26 -10.69 13.37
N LEU A 243 13.35 -11.15 12.50
CA LEU A 243 13.39 -12.48 11.88
C LEU A 243 14.72 -12.71 11.15
N LYS A 244 15.17 -11.75 10.33
CA LYS A 244 16.47 -11.84 9.65
C LYS A 244 17.65 -11.85 10.59
N LYS A 245 17.59 -11.10 11.70
CA LYS A 245 18.66 -11.10 12.72
C LYS A 245 18.73 -12.44 13.46
N GLN A 246 17.59 -13.01 13.80
CA GLN A 246 17.48 -14.28 14.52
C GLN A 246 17.75 -15.48 13.60
N TYR A 247 17.28 -15.42 12.36
CA TYR A 247 17.38 -16.46 11.34
C TYR A 247 17.92 -15.89 10.01
N PRO A 248 19.25 -15.68 9.89
CA PRO A 248 19.86 -15.06 8.71
C PRO A 248 19.66 -15.86 7.41
N GLY A 249 19.39 -17.16 7.51
CA GLY A 249 19.07 -18.01 6.36
C GLY A 249 17.69 -17.76 5.75
N ILE A 250 16.78 -17.10 6.47
CA ILE A 250 15.43 -16.82 5.96
C ILE A 250 15.43 -15.55 5.12
N ALA A 251 15.02 -15.69 3.86
CA ALA A 251 14.82 -14.62 2.91
C ALA A 251 13.32 -14.32 2.75
N PRO A 252 12.80 -13.28 3.44
CA PRO A 252 11.39 -12.92 3.41
C PRO A 252 11.02 -12.19 2.11
N ILE A 253 9.92 -12.64 1.50
CA ILE A 253 9.23 -12.04 0.36
C ILE A 253 7.81 -11.73 0.83
N MET A 254 7.51 -10.45 0.98
CA MET A 254 6.16 -10.02 1.31
C MET A 254 5.26 -10.18 0.09
N VAL A 255 4.03 -10.66 0.30
CA VAL A 255 2.99 -10.81 -0.72
C VAL A 255 1.66 -10.28 -0.18
N PHE A 256 0.81 -9.68 -1.01
CA PHE A 256 -0.47 -9.11 -0.57
C PHE A 256 -1.51 -10.15 -0.11
N GLY A 257 -1.18 -11.44 -0.18
CA GLY A 257 -2.07 -12.52 0.18
C GLY A 257 -1.44 -13.84 -0.22
N LEU A 258 -1.36 -14.80 0.70
CA LEU A 258 -0.83 -16.13 0.38
C LEU A 258 -1.62 -16.84 -0.73
N ARG A 259 -2.89 -16.46 -0.92
CA ARG A 259 -3.74 -16.95 -2.01
C ARG A 259 -3.15 -16.73 -3.40
N ARG A 260 -2.23 -15.78 -3.57
CA ARG A 260 -1.53 -15.55 -4.83
C ARG A 260 -0.37 -16.52 -5.05
N VAL A 261 0.23 -17.05 -3.99
CA VAL A 261 1.36 -17.98 -4.09
C VAL A 261 0.86 -19.30 -4.68
N ASP A 262 1.40 -19.62 -5.85
CA ASP A 262 1.08 -20.81 -6.61
C ASP A 262 2.09 -21.93 -6.32
N THR A 263 1.74 -23.17 -6.64
CA THR A 263 2.68 -24.30 -6.54
C THR A 263 3.93 -24.06 -7.39
N SER A 264 3.79 -23.41 -8.54
CA SER A 264 4.93 -23.02 -9.38
C SER A 264 5.90 -22.05 -8.68
N ASP A 265 5.38 -21.14 -7.85
CA ASP A 265 6.24 -20.18 -7.13
C ASP A 265 7.12 -20.90 -6.09
N VAL A 266 6.57 -21.94 -5.43
CA VAL A 266 7.31 -22.82 -4.53
C VAL A 266 8.37 -23.63 -5.26
N LEU A 267 8.00 -24.28 -6.37
CA LEU A 267 8.94 -25.08 -7.16
C LEU A 267 10.09 -24.22 -7.74
N ASN A 268 9.77 -23.01 -8.22
CA ASN A 268 10.77 -22.05 -8.68
C ASN A 268 11.77 -21.64 -7.59
N ALA A 269 11.37 -21.63 -6.31
CA ALA A 269 12.27 -21.35 -5.21
C ALA A 269 13.29 -22.49 -5.01
N PHE A 270 12.84 -23.75 -5.08
CA PHE A 270 13.75 -24.91 -5.03
C PHE A 270 14.66 -24.97 -6.25
N GLU A 271 14.15 -24.69 -7.46
CA GLU A 271 14.97 -24.60 -8.68
C GLU A 271 16.00 -23.46 -8.59
N ALA A 272 15.68 -22.37 -7.90
CA ALA A 272 16.61 -21.27 -7.65
C ALA A 272 17.68 -21.60 -6.59
N GLY A 273 17.61 -22.76 -5.93
CA GLY A 273 18.58 -23.22 -4.93
C GLY A 273 18.16 -23.03 -3.48
N ALA A 274 16.87 -22.75 -3.19
CA ALA A 274 16.38 -22.70 -1.81
C ALA A 274 16.44 -24.09 -1.16
N ASP A 275 16.92 -24.16 0.07
CA ASP A 275 16.93 -25.36 0.92
C ASP A 275 15.55 -25.67 1.51
N ALA A 276 14.72 -24.65 1.67
CA ALA A 276 13.35 -24.79 2.14
C ALA A 276 12.48 -23.60 1.74
N VAL A 277 11.16 -23.79 1.82
CA VAL A 277 10.15 -22.74 1.58
C VAL A 277 9.16 -22.72 2.73
N LEU A 278 8.84 -21.53 3.24
CA LEU A 278 7.74 -21.35 4.18
C LEU A 278 6.74 -20.32 3.69
N LEU A 279 5.48 -20.47 4.09
CA LEU A 279 4.43 -19.49 3.91
C LEU A 279 3.88 -19.12 5.28
N ALA A 280 3.72 -17.84 5.58
CA ALA A 280 3.12 -17.38 6.81
C ALA A 280 2.03 -16.34 6.51
N GLY A 281 0.83 -16.57 7.04
CA GLY A 281 -0.33 -15.74 6.73
C GLY A 281 -1.37 -15.75 7.84
N CYS A 282 -2.42 -14.96 7.66
CA CYS A 282 -3.47 -14.81 8.66
C CYS A 282 -4.14 -16.19 8.93
N PRO A 283 -4.35 -16.57 10.20
CA PRO A 283 -5.02 -17.83 10.52
C PRO A 283 -6.40 -17.91 9.87
N SER A 284 -6.82 -19.13 9.52
CA SER A 284 -8.06 -19.38 8.77
C SER A 284 -9.31 -18.72 9.38
N ALA A 285 -9.36 -18.57 10.70
CA ALA A 285 -10.47 -17.93 11.42
C ALA A 285 -10.56 -16.40 11.21
N ARG A 286 -9.48 -15.76 10.78
CA ARG A 286 -9.36 -14.32 10.54
C ARG A 286 -9.24 -13.98 9.05
N GLU A 287 -9.27 -14.99 8.17
CA GLU A 287 -9.23 -14.76 6.74
C GLU A 287 -10.49 -14.00 6.27
N PRO A 288 -10.34 -12.86 5.55
CA PRO A 288 -11.47 -12.08 5.04
C PRO A 288 -12.39 -12.84 4.09
N PHE A 289 -11.93 -13.97 3.55
CA PHE A 289 -12.65 -14.80 2.58
C PHE A 289 -12.63 -16.28 2.98
N ALA A 290 -12.89 -16.60 4.25
CA ALA A 290 -12.91 -17.99 4.75
C ALA A 290 -13.77 -18.96 3.92
N ALA A 291 -14.85 -18.47 3.29
CA ALA A 291 -15.71 -19.25 2.40
C ALA A 291 -15.15 -19.45 0.97
N ALA A 292 -14.21 -18.60 0.54
CA ALA A 292 -13.44 -18.82 -0.68
C ALA A 292 -12.41 -19.91 -0.39
N ARG A 293 -12.89 -21.17 -0.39
CA ARG A 293 -12.18 -22.45 -0.20
C ARG A 293 -10.69 -22.28 0.13
N SER A 294 -10.30 -22.67 1.34
CA SER A 294 -8.96 -22.91 1.92
C SER A 294 -7.87 -23.42 0.95
N GLY A 295 -7.60 -22.67 -0.12
CA GLY A 295 -6.87 -23.15 -1.28
C GLY A 295 -5.37 -23.16 -1.06
N VAL A 296 -4.85 -22.31 -0.17
CA VAL A 296 -3.41 -22.26 0.13
C VAL A 296 -2.98 -23.57 0.76
N THR A 297 -3.59 -24.00 1.87
CA THR A 297 -3.22 -25.24 2.56
C THR A 297 -3.35 -26.46 1.65
N GLN A 298 -4.43 -26.56 0.86
CA GLN A 298 -4.61 -27.66 -0.07
C GLN A 298 -3.55 -27.66 -1.19
N ARG A 299 -3.25 -26.50 -1.79
CA ARG A 299 -2.20 -26.37 -2.81
C ARG A 299 -0.82 -26.65 -2.24
N MET A 300 -0.54 -26.22 -1.02
CA MET A 300 0.72 -26.50 -0.35
C MET A 300 0.84 -27.98 -0.02
N ALA A 301 -0.25 -28.66 0.36
CA ALA A 301 -0.26 -30.12 0.51
C ALA A 301 0.02 -30.84 -0.83
N GLN A 302 -0.55 -30.36 -1.94
CA GLN A 302 -0.21 -30.86 -3.27
C GLN A 302 1.26 -30.59 -3.64
N ALA A 303 1.79 -29.41 -3.32
CA ALA A 303 3.19 -29.07 -3.53
C ALA A 303 4.11 -30.01 -2.72
N LYS A 304 3.79 -30.31 -1.46
CA LYS A 304 4.52 -31.30 -0.64
C LYS A 304 4.57 -32.67 -1.32
N ALA A 305 3.42 -33.17 -1.78
CA ALA A 305 3.36 -34.45 -2.48
C ALA A 305 4.21 -34.46 -3.76
N ILE A 306 4.28 -33.33 -4.48
CA ILE A 306 5.17 -33.18 -5.64
C ILE A 306 6.65 -33.23 -5.19
N LEU A 307 7.01 -32.53 -4.12
CA LEU A 307 8.38 -32.54 -3.58
C LEU A 307 8.82 -33.95 -3.15
N ASP A 308 7.91 -34.73 -2.53
CA ASP A 308 8.18 -36.12 -2.15
C ASP A 308 8.46 -37.00 -3.36
N VAL A 309 7.65 -36.87 -4.43
CA VAL A 309 7.86 -37.60 -5.70
C VAL A 309 9.17 -37.21 -6.38
N LEU A 310 9.59 -35.95 -6.25
CA LEU A 310 10.85 -35.45 -6.79
C LEU A 310 12.07 -35.81 -5.92
N GLY A 311 11.87 -36.46 -4.76
CA GLY A 311 12.95 -36.82 -3.84
C GLY A 311 13.53 -35.64 -3.06
N LEU A 312 12.80 -34.52 -2.97
CA LEU A 312 13.24 -33.32 -2.24
C LEU A 312 12.82 -33.31 -0.78
N ASP A 313 11.91 -34.20 -0.38
CA ASP A 313 11.27 -34.26 0.94
C ASP A 313 10.30 -33.09 1.18
N GLY A 314 9.01 -33.41 1.25
CA GLY A 314 7.91 -32.45 1.46
C GLY A 314 7.98 -31.73 2.81
N ARG A 315 8.80 -32.19 3.77
CA ARG A 315 9.08 -31.47 5.02
C ARG A 315 9.85 -30.16 4.78
N ARG A 316 10.48 -29.96 3.60
CA ARG A 316 11.10 -28.69 3.21
C ARG A 316 10.10 -27.56 2.92
N LEU A 317 8.80 -27.85 2.92
CA LEU A 317 7.73 -26.87 2.75
C LEU A 317 6.87 -26.80 4.01
N GLN A 318 6.61 -25.61 4.55
CA GLN A 318 5.70 -25.45 5.69
C GLN A 318 4.81 -24.21 5.57
N VAL A 319 3.60 -24.30 6.13
CA VAL A 319 2.66 -23.19 6.22
C VAL A 319 2.44 -22.90 7.70
N PHE A 320 2.56 -21.63 8.08
CA PHE A 320 2.40 -21.14 9.44
C PHE A 320 1.25 -20.15 9.52
N ASP A 321 0.54 -20.19 10.65
CA ASP A 321 -0.38 -19.13 11.02
C ASP A 321 0.38 -17.98 11.68
N MET A 322 0.09 -16.76 11.27
CA MET A 322 0.64 -15.55 11.88
C MET A 322 -0.01 -15.32 13.24
N PRO A 323 0.79 -15.09 14.31
CA PRO A 323 0.28 -14.69 15.62
C PRO A 323 -0.36 -13.30 15.59
N GLU A 324 -0.93 -12.87 16.73
CA GLU A 324 -1.45 -11.50 16.88
C GLU A 324 -0.38 -10.42 16.70
N ARG A 325 0.88 -10.74 17.02
CA ARG A 325 2.07 -9.91 16.83
C ARG A 325 3.21 -10.81 16.41
N GLY A 326 3.95 -10.43 15.36
CA GLY A 326 5.01 -11.24 14.79
C GLY A 326 4.64 -11.93 13.48
N LEU A 327 5.65 -12.46 12.80
CA LEU A 327 5.51 -13.11 11.49
C LEU A 327 5.19 -14.60 11.58
N VAL A 328 5.80 -15.28 12.55
CA VAL A 328 5.67 -16.73 12.77
C VAL A 328 5.86 -16.96 14.25
N ASP A 329 5.19 -17.97 14.79
CA ASP A 329 5.49 -18.48 16.12
C ASP A 329 6.95 -19.01 16.19
N GLU A 330 7.72 -18.51 17.14
CA GLU A 330 9.17 -18.78 17.22
C GLU A 330 9.49 -20.25 17.51
N GLU A 331 8.64 -20.93 18.30
CA GLU A 331 8.83 -22.33 18.67
C GLU A 331 8.73 -23.22 17.43
N HIS A 332 7.63 -23.07 16.67
CA HIS A 332 7.43 -23.85 15.44
C HIS A 332 8.43 -23.49 14.34
N LEU A 333 8.86 -22.22 14.24
CA LEU A 333 9.87 -21.83 13.27
C LEU A 333 11.23 -22.45 13.61
N THR A 334 11.61 -22.51 14.89
CA THR A 334 12.86 -23.13 15.34
C THR A 334 12.87 -24.63 15.04
N GLU A 335 11.77 -25.32 15.31
CA GLU A 335 11.61 -26.75 14.96
C GLU A 335 11.75 -26.99 13.46
N PHE A 336 11.16 -26.12 12.63
CA PHE A 336 11.32 -26.18 11.18
C PHE A 336 12.78 -26.01 10.77
N MET A 337 13.48 -25.01 11.32
CA MET A 337 14.89 -24.77 10.99
C MET A 337 15.79 -25.95 11.40
N HIS A 338 15.53 -26.61 12.52
CA HIS A 338 16.21 -27.85 12.89
C HIS A 338 15.96 -28.98 11.88
N THR A 339 14.70 -29.14 11.46
CA THR A 339 14.33 -30.12 10.43
C THR A 339 15.09 -29.87 9.12
N ILE A 340 15.25 -28.61 8.69
CA ILE A 340 16.00 -28.27 7.48
C ILE A 340 17.49 -28.54 7.66
N ALA A 341 18.05 -28.29 8.84
CA ALA A 341 19.44 -28.61 9.15
C ALA A 341 19.71 -30.12 9.06
N ASP A 342 18.80 -30.95 9.58
CA ASP A 342 18.89 -32.42 9.54
C ASP A 342 18.76 -32.98 8.12
N LEU A 343 17.90 -32.37 7.30
CA LEU A 343 17.73 -32.74 5.89
C LEU A 343 18.93 -32.33 5.02
N GLY A 344 19.77 -31.41 5.49
CA GLY A 344 20.89 -30.86 4.74
C GLY A 344 20.46 -30.01 3.55
N PRO A 345 21.41 -29.61 2.68
CA PRO A 345 21.14 -28.73 1.55
C PRO A 345 20.18 -29.37 0.53
N ASN A 346 19.47 -28.53 -0.22
CA ASN A 346 18.62 -28.96 -1.31
C ASN A 346 19.43 -29.76 -2.35
N PRO A 347 19.02 -31.00 -2.70
CA PRO A 347 19.71 -31.84 -3.68
C PRO A 347 19.83 -31.25 -5.10
N LEU A 348 19.04 -30.22 -5.43
CA LEU A 348 19.10 -29.51 -6.72
C LEU A 348 20.11 -28.36 -6.73
N ARG A 349 20.69 -28.01 -5.57
CA ARG A 349 21.63 -26.92 -5.41
C ARG A 349 23.02 -27.27 -5.96
#